data_AF-A0AAW2P3S4-F1
#
_entry.id   AF-A0AAW2P3S4-F1
#
_cell.length_a   1.000
_cell.length_b   1.000
_cell.length_c   1.000
_cell.angle_alpha   90.00
_cell.angle_beta   90.00
_cell.angle_gamma   90.00
#
_symmetry.space_group_name_H-M   'P 1'
#
loop_
_entity.id
_entity.type
_entity.pdbx_description
1 polymer ?
#
loop_
_entity_poly.entity_id
_entity_poly.type
_entity_poly.pdbx_seq_one_letter_code
_entity_poly.pdbx_strand_id
1 'polypeptide(L)'
;MQQLTLSGLLNFIDGLWSTCGDERIIIFTTNHKEKLDPALLRPGRMDMHIHMGHCTPEAFDVLALNYLGINDHHRLFPEIKWLIREIEITPAEIAEHLMRSEDVDLALEGVVDLLKQKEKKKKKIETSDDQKMSDVVEKESDEGVDQEKKKKFGRIMKDLTNFRRRSSRITGKRKML
;
A
#
# COMPACT_ATOMS: atom_id res chain seq x y z
N MET A 1 -34.61 10.72 -7.20
CA MET A 1 -33.88 10.04 -6.11
C MET A 1 -33.48 11.10 -5.10
N GLN A 2 -33.86 10.96 -3.83
CA GLN A 2 -33.42 11.91 -2.81
C GLN A 2 -31.91 11.75 -2.60
N GLN A 3 -31.18 12.86 -2.70
CA GLN A 3 -29.74 12.88 -2.52
C GLN A 3 -29.47 12.77 -1.02
N LEU A 4 -28.88 11.64 -0.60
CA LEU A 4 -28.41 11.50 0.78
C LEU A 4 -27.32 12.54 1.01
N THR A 5 -27.61 13.52 1.86
CA THR A 5 -26.63 14.52 2.27
C THR A 5 -25.74 13.92 3.35
N LEU A 6 -24.44 14.26 3.33
CA LEU A 6 -23.51 13.87 4.38
C LEU A 6 -24.04 14.33 5.75
N SER A 7 -24.58 15.54 5.84
CA SER A 7 -25.20 16.07 7.06
C SER A 7 -26.38 15.22 7.56
N GLY A 8 -27.21 14.67 6.66
CA GLY A 8 -28.32 13.80 7.02
C GLY A 8 -27.86 12.47 7.62
N LEU A 9 -26.82 11.88 7.03
CA LEU A 9 -26.21 10.65 7.56
C LEU A 9 -25.55 10.89 8.92
N LEU A 10 -24.87 12.02 9.11
CA LEU A 10 -24.21 12.36 10.37
C LEU A 10 -25.21 12.57 11.51
N ASN A 11 -26.28 13.31 11.26
CA ASN A 11 -27.34 13.52 12.25
C ASN A 11 -28.04 12.21 12.63
N PHE A 12 -28.19 11.28 11.67
CA PHE A 12 -28.74 9.96 11.95
C PHE A 12 -27.80 9.13 12.85
N ILE A 13 -26.50 9.10 12.54
CA ILE A 13 -25.51 8.40 13.37
C ILE A 13 -25.40 9.03 14.77
N ASP A 14 -25.43 10.37 14.87
CA ASP A 14 -25.46 11.09 16.16
C ASP A 14 -26.70 10.71 16.99
N GLY A 15 -27.84 10.48 16.33
CA GLY A 15 -29.05 9.94 16.95
C GLY A 15 -28.87 8.50 17.46
N LEU A 16 -28.18 7.64 16.69
CA LEU A 16 -27.88 6.26 17.06
C LEU A 16 -26.90 6.14 18.24
N TRP A 17 -25.96 7.09 18.37
CA TRP A 17 -25.06 7.16 19.52
C TRP A 17 -25.75 7.63 20.80
N SER A 18 -26.86 8.36 20.68
CA SER A 18 -27.54 9.00 21.81
C SER A 18 -28.75 8.23 22.35
N THR A 19 -29.14 7.11 21.73
CA THR A 19 -30.27 6.28 22.20
C THR A 19 -29.87 5.49 23.45
N CYS A 20 -30.17 6.08 24.61
CA CYS A 20 -30.00 5.47 25.93
C CYS A 20 -30.85 4.20 26.07
N GLY A 21 -30.21 3.02 26.13
CA GLY A 21 -30.89 1.78 26.49
C GLY A 21 -30.03 0.52 26.39
N ASP A 22 -29.20 0.40 25.35
CA ASP A 22 -28.44 -0.84 25.07
C ASP A 22 -26.98 -0.55 24.73
N GLU A 23 -26.08 -1.44 25.13
CA GLU A 23 -24.67 -1.47 24.69
C GLU A 23 -24.61 -1.80 23.19
N ARG A 24 -24.04 -0.92 22.36
CA ARG A 24 -23.96 -1.09 20.90
C ARG A 24 -22.54 -0.88 20.40
N ILE A 25 -22.07 -1.79 19.53
CA ILE A 25 -20.81 -1.66 18.80
C ILE A 25 -21.16 -1.33 17.34
N ILE A 26 -20.64 -0.22 16.82
CA ILE A 26 -20.84 0.20 15.43
C ILE A 26 -19.49 0.16 14.70
N ILE A 27 -19.41 -0.61 13.62
CA ILE A 27 -18.20 -0.75 12.81
C ILE A 27 -18.38 0.04 11.51
N PHE A 28 -17.43 0.92 11.22
CA PHE A 28 -17.34 1.67 9.97
C PHE A 28 -16.11 1.23 9.18
N THR A 29 -16.24 1.14 7.87
CA THR A 29 -15.15 0.84 6.94
C THR A 29 -15.01 1.96 5.93
N THR A 30 -13.79 2.44 5.69
CA THR A 30 -13.51 3.43 4.64
C THR A 30 -12.15 3.17 4.01
N ASN A 31 -12.05 3.35 2.70
CA ASN A 31 -10.77 3.38 2.00
C ASN A 31 -10.09 4.75 2.10
N HIS A 32 -10.83 5.79 2.49
CA HIS A 32 -10.40 7.19 2.50
C HIS A 32 -10.74 7.84 3.83
N LYS A 33 -9.93 7.57 4.87
CA LYS A 33 -10.12 8.16 6.19
C LYS A 33 -9.97 9.68 6.17
N GLU A 34 -9.08 10.18 5.33
CA GLU A 34 -8.75 11.59 5.14
C GLU A 34 -9.90 12.43 4.57
N LYS A 35 -10.90 11.79 3.94
CA LYS A 35 -12.10 12.47 3.40
C LYS A 35 -13.23 12.57 4.42
N LEU A 36 -13.08 11.94 5.59
CA LEU A 36 -14.08 12.02 6.65
C LEU A 36 -13.95 13.34 7.41
N ASP A 37 -15.09 13.85 7.87
CA ASP A 37 -15.11 15.02 8.75
C ASP A 37 -14.35 14.71 10.05
N PRO A 38 -13.33 15.49 10.43
CA PRO A 38 -12.60 15.33 11.68
C PRO A 38 -13.51 15.29 12.91
N ALA A 39 -14.69 15.91 12.84
CA ALA A 39 -15.69 15.88 13.91
C ALA A 39 -16.17 14.47 14.26
N LEU A 40 -16.14 13.53 13.32
CA LEU A 40 -16.55 12.12 13.51
C LEU A 40 -15.48 11.27 14.18
N LEU A 41 -14.21 11.61 13.96
CA LEU A 41 -13.05 10.86 14.44
C LEU A 41 -12.72 11.15 15.91
N ARG A 42 -13.58 11.89 16.61
CA ARG A 42 -13.39 12.28 18.01
C ARG A 42 -13.74 11.13 18.97
N PRO A 43 -13.11 11.07 20.15
CA PRO A 43 -13.48 10.13 21.20
C PRO A 43 -14.98 10.20 21.55
N GLY A 44 -15.62 9.05 21.77
CA GLY A 44 -17.07 8.93 21.99
C GLY A 44 -17.92 8.80 20.72
N ARG A 45 -17.29 8.83 19.53
CA ARG A 45 -17.92 8.59 18.23
C ARG A 45 -17.21 7.44 17.51
N MET A 46 -16.41 7.73 16.48
CA MET A 46 -15.45 6.78 15.90
C MET A 46 -14.15 6.93 16.68
N ASP A 47 -14.04 6.26 17.81
CA ASP A 47 -12.92 6.38 18.74
C ASP A 47 -11.83 5.31 18.54
N MET A 48 -12.20 4.12 18.07
CA MET A 48 -11.26 3.05 17.69
C MET A 48 -10.97 3.07 16.18
N HIS A 49 -9.71 3.30 15.80
CA HIS A 49 -9.28 3.26 14.39
C HIS A 49 -8.28 2.14 14.14
N ILE A 50 -8.66 1.18 13.29
CA ILE A 50 -7.79 0.07 12.86
C ILE A 50 -7.46 0.27 11.37
N HIS A 51 -6.18 0.32 11.04
CA HIS A 51 -5.73 0.40 9.65
C HIS A 51 -5.48 -1.01 9.09
N MET A 52 -6.20 -1.38 8.05
CA MET A 52 -6.02 -2.64 7.31
C MET A 52 -5.10 -2.39 6.11
N GLY A 53 -3.82 -2.70 6.27
CA GLY A 53 -2.79 -2.49 5.26
C GLY A 53 -2.60 -3.67 4.29
N HIS A 54 -1.50 -3.59 3.54
CA HIS A 54 -1.03 -4.67 2.68
C HIS A 54 -0.55 -5.88 3.50
N CYS A 55 -0.41 -7.04 2.83
CA CYS A 55 0.03 -8.25 3.47
C CYS A 55 1.49 -8.11 3.94
N THR A 56 1.73 -8.44 5.21
CA THR A 56 3.08 -8.56 5.75
C THR A 56 3.51 -10.03 5.73
N PRO A 57 4.81 -10.34 5.85
CA PRO A 57 5.28 -11.72 5.98
C PRO A 57 4.58 -12.50 7.10
N GLU A 58 4.29 -11.84 8.21
CA GLU A 58 3.59 -12.43 9.36
C GLU A 58 2.12 -12.68 9.04
N ALA A 59 1.47 -11.76 8.32
CA ALA A 59 0.11 -11.99 7.84
C ALA A 59 0.04 -13.15 6.84
N PHE A 60 1.06 -13.32 6.00
CA PHE A 60 1.18 -14.48 5.11
C PHE A 60 1.26 -15.79 5.88
N ASP A 61 2.03 -15.87 6.97
CA ASP A 61 2.10 -17.07 7.81
C ASP A 61 0.73 -17.48 8.34
N VAL A 62 -0.05 -16.49 8.80
CA VAL A 62 -1.42 -16.71 9.27
C VAL A 62 -2.31 -17.21 8.13
N LEU A 63 -2.20 -16.66 6.92
CA LEU A 63 -2.97 -17.13 5.77
C LEU A 63 -2.57 -18.56 5.37
N ALA A 64 -1.27 -18.85 5.30
CA ALA A 64 -0.78 -20.17 4.94
C ALA A 64 -1.20 -21.23 5.96
N LEU A 65 -1.16 -20.90 7.25
CA LEU A 65 -1.68 -21.76 8.31
C LEU A 65 -3.20 -21.97 8.18
N ASN A 66 -3.97 -20.90 7.98
CA ASN A 66 -5.43 -20.98 7.93
C ASN A 66 -5.95 -21.75 6.70
N TYR A 67 -5.32 -21.59 5.53
CA TYR A 67 -5.80 -22.19 4.29
C TYR A 67 -5.16 -23.53 3.96
N LEU A 68 -3.87 -23.71 4.26
CA LEU A 68 -3.12 -24.91 3.88
C LEU A 68 -2.68 -25.75 5.08
N GLY A 69 -2.89 -25.29 6.31
CA GLY A 69 -2.50 -26.02 7.52
C GLY A 69 -0.98 -26.14 7.72
N ILE A 70 -0.19 -25.31 7.02
CA ILE A 70 1.27 -25.37 7.03
C ILE A 70 1.87 -24.25 7.89
N ASN A 71 3.00 -24.57 8.51
CA ASN A 71 3.80 -23.65 9.31
C ASN A 71 5.07 -23.24 8.55
N ASP A 72 5.89 -22.41 9.19
CA ASP A 72 7.02 -21.64 8.62
C ASP A 72 8.19 -22.44 7.99
N HIS A 73 7.98 -23.73 7.71
CA HIS A 73 8.98 -24.71 7.31
C HIS A 73 8.97 -25.05 5.82
N HIS A 74 8.11 -24.42 5.01
CA HIS A 74 8.07 -24.70 3.58
C HIS A 74 9.24 -24.04 2.84
N ARG A 75 9.83 -24.76 1.87
CA ARG A 75 10.99 -24.30 1.07
C ARG A 75 10.78 -22.96 0.36
N LEU A 76 9.53 -22.65 0.01
CA LEU A 76 9.16 -21.42 -0.72
C LEU A 76 8.89 -20.22 0.19
N PHE A 77 8.75 -20.41 1.50
CA PHE A 77 8.44 -19.31 2.42
C PHE A 77 9.50 -18.21 2.47
N PRO A 78 10.81 -18.51 2.52
CA PRO A 78 11.83 -17.45 2.49
C PRO A 78 11.73 -16.58 1.23
N GLU A 79 11.46 -17.17 0.06
CA GLU A 79 11.30 -16.45 -1.20
C GLU A 79 10.03 -15.59 -1.18
N ILE A 80 8.89 -16.16 -0.78
CA ILE A 80 7.60 -15.46 -0.69
C ILE A 80 7.70 -14.28 0.28
N LYS A 81 8.22 -14.50 1.49
CA LYS A 81 8.39 -13.45 2.50
C LYS A 81 9.31 -12.33 2.04
N TRP A 82 10.38 -12.67 1.30
CA TRP A 82 11.25 -11.67 0.71
C TRP A 82 10.50 -10.84 -0.35
N LEU A 83 9.75 -11.49 -1.24
CA LEU A 83 8.96 -10.80 -2.26
C LEU A 83 7.88 -9.89 -1.65
N ILE A 84 7.13 -10.37 -0.65
CA ILE A 84 6.09 -9.59 0.04
C ILE A 84 6.66 -8.30 0.66
N ARG A 85 7.94 -8.27 1.07
CA ARG A 85 8.57 -7.04 1.58
C ARG A 85 8.88 -6.00 0.50
N GLU A 86 9.12 -6.45 -0.73
CA GLU A 86 9.51 -5.57 -1.85
C GLU A 86 8.32 -5.06 -2.66
N ILE A 87 7.18 -5.76 -2.60
CA ILE A 87 5.96 -5.42 -3.36
C ILE A 87 4.73 -5.29 -2.49
N GLU A 88 3.91 -4.30 -2.82
CA GLU A 88 2.60 -4.12 -2.19
C GLU A 88 1.59 -5.13 -2.77
N ILE A 89 1.06 -5.96 -1.89
CA ILE A 89 0.08 -6.99 -2.23
C ILE A 89 -0.98 -7.06 -1.13
N THR A 90 -2.24 -7.24 -1.51
CA THR A 90 -3.33 -7.36 -0.53
C THR A 90 -3.41 -8.78 0.02
N PRO A 91 -3.82 -8.97 1.28
CA PRO A 91 -4.07 -10.30 1.82
C PRO A 91 -5.06 -11.13 0.97
N ALA A 92 -6.05 -10.46 0.36
CA ALA A 92 -7.05 -11.10 -0.49
C ALA A 92 -6.44 -11.71 -1.76
N GLU A 93 -5.52 -11.02 -2.42
CA GLU A 93 -4.83 -11.54 -3.61
C GLU A 93 -4.00 -12.78 -3.29
N ILE A 94 -3.35 -12.82 -2.13
CA ILE A 94 -2.62 -14.01 -1.67
C ILE A 94 -3.60 -15.15 -1.37
N ALA A 95 -4.66 -14.87 -0.62
CA ALA A 95 -5.67 -15.85 -0.24
C ALA A 95 -6.31 -16.50 -1.48
N GLU A 96 -6.60 -15.74 -2.53
CA GLU A 96 -7.13 -16.26 -3.80
C GLU A 96 -6.22 -17.36 -4.39
N HIS A 97 -4.92 -17.15 -4.39
CA HIS A 97 -3.96 -18.13 -4.92
C HIS A 97 -3.77 -19.32 -3.99
N LEU A 98 -3.77 -19.10 -2.67
CA LEU A 98 -3.71 -20.19 -1.68
C LEU A 98 -4.94 -21.11 -1.77
N MET A 99 -6.12 -20.57 -2.05
CA MET A 99 -7.37 -21.34 -2.16
C MET A 99 -7.53 -22.06 -3.51
N ARG A 100 -6.62 -21.86 -4.48
CA ARG A 100 -6.76 -22.38 -5.84
C ARG A 100 -6.50 -23.89 -5.96
N SER A 101 -5.74 -24.45 -5.02
CA SER A 101 -5.36 -25.85 -5.01
C SER A 101 -5.30 -26.35 -3.57
N GLU A 102 -5.69 -27.61 -3.35
CA GLU A 102 -5.46 -28.32 -2.09
C GLU A 102 -4.00 -28.78 -1.96
N ASP A 103 -3.28 -28.89 -3.09
CA ASP A 103 -1.85 -29.19 -3.11
C ASP A 103 -1.06 -27.96 -2.69
N VAL A 104 -0.33 -28.10 -1.57
CA VAL A 104 0.49 -27.07 -0.95
C VAL A 104 1.56 -26.51 -1.89
N ASP A 105 2.27 -27.39 -2.61
CA ASP A 105 3.35 -26.96 -3.50
C ASP A 105 2.77 -26.14 -4.65
N LEU A 106 1.69 -26.62 -5.28
CA LEU A 106 1.03 -25.90 -6.38
C LEU A 106 0.45 -24.55 -5.93
N ALA A 107 -0.16 -24.50 -4.75
CA ALA A 107 -0.72 -23.27 -4.19
C ALA A 107 0.38 -22.22 -3.95
N LEU A 108 1.50 -22.62 -3.35
CA LEU A 108 2.61 -21.73 -3.06
C LEU A 108 3.39 -21.31 -4.30
N GLU A 109 3.55 -22.20 -5.28
CA GLU A 109 4.09 -21.85 -6.60
C GLU A 109 3.21 -20.78 -7.27
N GLY A 110 1.89 -20.92 -7.19
CA GLY A 110 0.94 -19.91 -7.67
C GLY A 110 1.13 -18.53 -7.01
N VAL A 111 1.43 -18.50 -5.71
CA VAL A 111 1.74 -17.25 -4.98
C VAL A 111 3.07 -16.66 -5.46
N VAL A 112 4.11 -17.48 -5.63
CA VAL A 112 5.42 -17.03 -6.15
C VAL A 112 5.27 -16.43 -7.56
N ASP A 113 4.49 -17.06 -8.42
CA ASP A 113 4.23 -16.57 -9.77
C ASP A 113 3.50 -15.22 -9.77
N LEU A 114 2.47 -15.07 -8.93
CA LEU A 114 1.78 -13.79 -8.73
C LEU A 114 2.76 -12.69 -8.30
N LEU A 115 3.59 -12.98 -7.30
CA LEU A 115 4.56 -12.03 -6.75
C LEU A 115 5.61 -11.63 -7.80
N LYS A 116 6.14 -12.58 -8.57
CA LYS A 116 7.08 -12.32 -9.68
C LYS A 116 6.45 -11.51 -10.80
N GLN A 117 5.18 -11.74 -11.12
CA GLN A 117 4.46 -10.94 -12.12
C GLN A 117 4.30 -9.48 -11.66
N LYS A 118 3.96 -9.27 -10.38
CA LYS A 118 3.89 -7.92 -9.79
C LYS A 118 5.26 -7.24 -9.74
N GLU A 119 6.32 -7.97 -9.40
CA GLU A 119 7.69 -7.45 -9.39
C GLU A 119 8.12 -6.97 -10.79
N LYS A 120 7.83 -7.76 -11.84
CA LYS A 120 8.10 -7.37 -13.24
C LYS A 120 7.31 -6.14 -13.66
N LYS A 121 6.04 -6.01 -13.25
CA LYS A 121 5.21 -4.82 -13.53
C LYS A 121 5.79 -3.58 -12.86
N LYS A 122 6.21 -3.67 -11.59
CA LYS A 122 6.83 -2.58 -10.83
C LYS A 122 8.13 -2.09 -11.50
N LYS A 123 9.02 -3.00 -11.89
CA LYS A 123 10.26 -2.67 -12.63
C LYS A 123 10.00 -2.01 -13.97
N LYS A 124 8.97 -2.44 -14.72
CA LYS A 124 8.59 -1.80 -16.00
C LYS A 124 8.11 -0.36 -15.82
N ILE A 125 7.32 -0.09 -14.79
CA ILE A 125 6.82 1.25 -14.48
C ILE A 125 7.98 2.18 -14.10
N GLU A 126 8.94 1.69 -13.29
CA GLU A 126 10.15 2.46 -12.94
C GLU A 126 11.03 2.79 -14.16
N THR A 127 11.15 1.89 -15.14
CA THR A 127 11.87 2.18 -16.39
C THR A 127 11.14 3.16 -17.32
N SER A 128 9.80 3.24 -17.23
CA SER A 128 9.01 4.19 -18.03
C SER A 128 9.03 5.61 -17.45
N ASP A 129 9.18 5.75 -16.13
CA ASP A 129 9.26 7.06 -15.47
C ASP A 129 10.64 7.74 -15.66
N ASP A 130 11.71 6.96 -15.82
CA ASP A 130 13.02 7.51 -16.20
C ASP A 130 13.03 8.05 -17.65
N GLN A 131 12.24 7.47 -18.57
CA GLN A 131 12.05 7.99 -19.93
C GLN A 131 11.13 9.22 -19.99
N LYS A 132 10.10 9.28 -19.14
CA LYS A 132 9.25 10.49 -19.05
C LYS A 132 10.00 11.70 -18.48
N MET A 133 10.98 11.49 -17.59
CA MET A 133 11.79 12.60 -17.06
C MET A 133 12.77 13.14 -18.12
N SER A 134 13.31 12.31 -19.04
CA SER A 134 14.13 12.81 -20.15
C SER A 134 13.30 13.60 -21.18
N ASP A 135 12.07 13.18 -21.45
CA ASP A 135 11.20 13.86 -22.44
C ASP A 135 10.63 15.20 -21.94
N VAL A 136 10.50 15.40 -20.62
CA VAL A 136 10.08 16.69 -20.03
C VAL A 136 11.24 17.70 -20.04
N VAL A 137 12.50 17.23 -19.88
CA VAL A 137 13.68 18.10 -19.89
C VAL A 137 13.97 18.69 -21.29
N GLU A 138 13.64 17.98 -22.37
CA GLU A 138 13.82 18.51 -23.73
C GLU A 138 12.69 19.46 -24.16
N LYS A 139 11.50 19.39 -23.56
CA LYS A 139 10.38 20.27 -23.89
C LYS A 139 10.40 21.63 -23.18
N GLU A 140 11.02 21.75 -22.01
CA GLU A 140 11.14 23.05 -21.31
C GLU A 140 12.36 23.88 -21.73
N SER A 141 13.16 23.44 -22.70
CA SER A 141 14.30 24.23 -23.21
C SER A 141 13.90 25.43 -24.06
N ASP A 142 12.66 25.51 -24.54
CA ASP A 142 12.26 26.45 -25.61
C ASP A 142 11.48 27.69 -25.15
N GLU A 143 11.14 27.81 -23.86
CA GLU A 143 10.56 29.04 -23.32
C GLU A 143 11.55 29.76 -22.38
N GLY A 144 11.85 31.01 -22.73
CA GLY A 144 12.95 31.80 -22.18
C GLY A 144 12.92 31.92 -20.66
N VAL A 145 13.86 31.25 -20.01
CA VAL A 145 14.14 31.43 -18.58
C VAL A 145 15.64 31.58 -18.33
N ASP A 146 15.92 32.64 -17.56
CA ASP A 146 17.20 33.14 -17.06
C ASP A 146 18.23 32.04 -16.67
N GLN A 147 19.48 32.19 -17.12
CA GLN A 147 20.53 31.16 -17.04
C GLN A 147 20.90 30.78 -15.61
N GLU A 148 20.67 31.67 -14.64
CA GLU A 148 20.96 31.43 -13.23
C GLU A 148 19.94 30.48 -12.57
N LYS A 149 18.66 30.57 -12.97
CA LYS A 149 17.60 29.65 -12.51
C LYS A 149 17.83 28.24 -13.05
N LYS A 150 18.26 28.09 -14.32
CA LYS A 150 18.60 26.79 -14.92
C LYS A 150 19.72 26.08 -14.14
N LYS A 151 20.78 26.80 -13.75
CA LYS A 151 21.88 26.23 -12.95
C LYS A 151 21.46 25.84 -11.53
N LYS A 152 20.62 26.65 -10.89
CA LYS A 152 20.13 26.38 -9.52
C LYS A 152 19.17 25.19 -9.50
N PHE A 153 18.24 25.11 -10.46
CA PHE A 153 17.31 23.98 -10.59
C PHE A 153 18.03 22.67 -10.94
N GLY A 154 19.01 22.72 -11.85
CA GLY A 154 19.85 21.56 -12.17
C GLY A 154 20.66 21.02 -10.99
N ARG A 155 21.13 21.90 -10.08
CA ARG A 155 21.78 21.48 -8.83
C ARG A 155 20.80 20.81 -7.86
N ILE A 156 19.63 21.40 -7.66
CA ILE A 156 18.58 20.85 -6.78
C ILE A 156 18.12 19.47 -7.28
N MET A 157 17.96 19.31 -8.59
CA MET A 157 17.58 18.02 -9.20
C MET A 157 18.70 16.97 -9.09
N LYS A 158 19.98 17.36 -9.22
CA LYS A 158 21.12 16.47 -8.94
C LYS A 158 21.16 16.04 -7.47
N ASP A 159 20.81 16.93 -6.55
CA ASP A 159 20.77 16.62 -5.13
C ASP A 159 19.59 15.69 -4.78
N LEU A 160 18.40 15.90 -5.36
CA LEU A 160 17.26 14.99 -5.18
C LEU A 160 17.51 13.59 -5.77
N THR A 161 18.11 13.51 -6.96
CA THR A 161 18.46 12.21 -7.57
C THR A 161 19.54 11.48 -6.79
N ASN A 162 20.54 12.20 -6.27
CA ASN A 162 21.55 11.62 -5.40
C ASN A 162 20.98 11.23 -4.02
N PHE A 163 20.00 11.97 -3.49
CA PHE A 163 19.28 11.63 -2.25
C PHE A 163 18.43 10.37 -2.43
N ARG A 164 17.69 10.26 -3.54
CA ARG A 164 16.88 9.06 -3.86
C ARG A 164 17.76 7.82 -4.05
N ARG A 165 18.92 7.93 -4.71
CA ARG A 165 19.93 6.86 -4.82
C ARG A 165 20.63 6.52 -3.49
N ARG A 166 20.71 7.47 -2.55
CA ARG A 166 21.22 7.22 -1.20
C ARG A 166 20.18 6.52 -0.33
N SER A 167 18.91 6.92 -0.42
CA SER A 167 17.81 6.30 0.31
C SER A 167 17.64 4.82 -0.04
N SER A 168 17.74 4.47 -1.33
CA SER A 168 17.74 3.08 -1.78
C SER A 168 18.98 2.26 -1.35
N ARG A 169 20.11 2.91 -1.06
CA ARG A 169 21.28 2.25 -0.45
C ARG A 169 21.18 2.11 1.07
N ILE A 170 20.44 2.99 1.75
CA ILE A 170 20.25 2.94 3.20
C ILE A 170 19.30 1.79 3.55
N THR A 171 18.24 1.55 2.77
CA THR A 171 17.40 0.35 2.90
C THR A 171 18.14 -0.93 2.53
N GLY A 172 19.15 -0.85 1.65
CA GLY A 172 20.03 -1.97 1.31
C GLY A 172 21.17 -2.28 2.30
N LYS A 173 21.46 -1.41 3.29
CA LYS A 173 22.59 -1.59 4.23
C LYS A 173 22.24 -2.21 5.59
N ARG A 174 20.98 -2.50 5.88
CA ARG A 174 20.59 -3.36 7.02
C ARG A 174 20.64 -4.87 6.68
N LYS A 175 21.45 -5.23 5.68
CA LYS A 175 21.64 -6.60 5.16
C LYS A 175 22.94 -7.26 5.59
N MET A 176 23.71 -6.66 6.51
CA MET A 176 24.83 -7.31 7.19
C MET A 176 24.97 -6.72 8.59
N LEU A 177 24.44 -7.44 9.58
CA LEU A 177 24.99 -7.73 10.90
C LEU A 177 24.01 -8.68 11.60
#